data_AF-A0A7U3YLI3-F1
#
_entry.id   AF-A0A7U3YLI3-F1
#
_cell.length_a   1.000
_cell.length_b   1.000
_cell.length_c   1.000
_cell.angle_alpha   90.00
_cell.angle_beta   90.00
_cell.angle_gamma   90.00
#
_symmetry.space_group_name_H-M   'P 1'
#
loop_
_entity.id
_entity.type
_entity.pdbx_description
1 polymer ?
#
loop_
_entity_poly.entity_id
_entity_poly.type
_entity_poly.pdbx_seq_one_letter_code
_entity_poly.pdbx_strand_id
1 'polypeptide(L)'
;MAISDIDPDHPQSLTTDAGGVAEFRLPAGSYTFKATLGETVYQGIGTVLADQTTNVTLNLGASTLAITVRTDETTVLPGVVCSLYTAEGEPLNRSATTDGSGVASFAVEAGTYMVQARYLGYDFTLEAIETPTVLAASLTIPHRDLAVRVFKDQGNGAEPVSGLRCYLYSLGEGEGLNATGLHADSDDQSMVHFVVPEERAYYTVATLLGREFISVESEGQATLTIELGTMTVTVRDDSQITEANPDGLVQGAVVTLYTNEGTTLGPELSTGADGQACFTLPEGSYKLRVGYNDQQFWSGVINTYALGNTPVEMVNGSGGLLSRLHDPHPSRWHGTPPQYRPLLALASESLAGMLTTTSTPVTATPQVVYYLNDHLGTAQLLVDAAGTVIWQGDTQPFGQVTEVINQIDHRFRFPGQMVDPESGLYYNWHRFYDPSTGRYLSADLIGLNGGINLFAYVGGDPVNLIDLEGLAGCKVLFPNMPIDTGMGFTSTSLGGHGGILTYDTNGTTKYYEYGRYPASQAVGSGLPSDEGNVRRLSVPNLQLDKNGQPTPESLAALKEFLEKKAGKDTDSELTCDANADEKKILDYIDKISKDPKRPKYKWNPWNSNHCRDFATRAYNSGR
;
A
#
# COMPACT_ATOMS: atom_id res chain seq x y z
N MET A 1 -26.17 -46.84 64.21
CA MET A 1 -25.41 -46.40 65.40
C MET A 1 -24.22 -45.62 64.86
N ALA A 2 -24.19 -44.31 65.17
CA ALA A 2 -23.23 -43.27 64.74
C ALA A 2 -22.99 -43.13 63.21
N ILE A 3 -23.75 -42.22 62.58
CA ILE A 3 -23.37 -41.58 61.31
C ILE A 3 -22.33 -40.52 61.69
N SER A 4 -21.09 -40.69 61.23
CA SER A 4 -20.01 -39.74 61.46
C SER A 4 -20.30 -38.43 60.72
N ASP A 5 -20.02 -37.32 61.42
CA ASP A 5 -20.03 -35.96 60.92
C ASP A 5 -19.48 -35.85 59.49
N ILE A 6 -20.25 -35.22 58.61
CA ILE A 6 -19.69 -34.68 57.36
C ILE A 6 -18.91 -33.45 57.78
N ASP A 7 -17.60 -33.60 57.87
CA ASP A 7 -16.69 -32.51 58.10
C ASP A 7 -16.76 -31.54 56.90
N PRO A 8 -17.13 -30.26 57.09
CA PRO A 8 -17.12 -29.26 56.01
C PRO A 8 -15.72 -29.03 55.41
N ASP A 9 -14.65 -29.49 56.06
CA ASP A 9 -13.27 -29.44 55.57
C ASP A 9 -12.83 -30.72 54.80
N HIS A 10 -13.67 -31.76 54.74
CA HIS A 10 -13.39 -33.00 53.99
C HIS A 10 -14.49 -33.31 52.96
N PRO A 11 -14.36 -32.81 51.71
CA PRO A 11 -15.35 -33.07 50.67
C PRO A 11 -15.42 -34.57 50.33
N GLN A 12 -16.63 -35.12 50.29
CA GLN A 12 -16.84 -36.45 49.72
C GLN A 12 -16.64 -36.39 48.21
N SER A 13 -15.71 -37.21 47.69
CA SER A 13 -15.43 -37.31 46.25
C SER A 13 -15.72 -38.72 45.77
N LEU A 14 -16.47 -38.82 44.68
CA LEU A 14 -16.83 -40.07 44.00
C LEU A 14 -16.56 -39.93 42.50
N THR A 15 -16.23 -41.04 41.85
CA THR A 15 -16.20 -41.12 40.38
C THR A 15 -17.57 -41.60 39.90
N THR A 16 -18.05 -41.04 38.79
CA THR A 16 -19.29 -41.49 38.17
C THR A 16 -19.17 -42.93 37.66
N ASP A 17 -20.28 -43.66 37.66
CA ASP A 17 -20.36 -44.99 37.05
C ASP A 17 -20.42 -44.92 35.51
N ALA A 18 -20.56 -46.09 34.85
CA ALA A 18 -20.66 -46.17 33.40
C ALA A 18 -21.92 -45.48 32.82
N GLY A 19 -22.90 -45.13 33.65
CA GLY A 19 -24.09 -44.36 33.30
C GLY A 19 -23.97 -42.87 33.57
N GLY A 20 -22.82 -42.39 34.09
CA GLY A 20 -22.59 -40.98 34.41
C GLY A 20 -23.18 -40.55 35.75
N VAL A 21 -23.55 -41.48 36.64
CA VAL A 21 -24.20 -41.19 37.91
C VAL A 21 -23.23 -41.31 39.09
N ALA A 22 -23.33 -40.40 40.06
CA ALA A 22 -22.67 -40.50 41.36
C ALA A 22 -23.72 -40.33 42.47
N GLU A 23 -23.78 -41.28 43.40
CA GLU A 23 -24.76 -41.28 44.49
C GLU A 23 -24.12 -40.89 45.83
N PHE A 24 -24.65 -39.84 46.45
CA PHE A 24 -24.23 -39.38 47.77
C PHE A 24 -25.31 -39.68 48.82
N ARG A 25 -24.90 -40.13 50.01
CA ARG A 25 -25.79 -40.21 51.18
C ARG A 25 -25.53 -39.02 52.10
N LEU A 26 -26.37 -38.00 51.97
CA LEU A 26 -26.24 -36.74 52.69
C LEU A 26 -27.41 -36.56 53.66
N PRO A 27 -27.21 -35.91 54.82
CA PRO A 27 -28.30 -35.40 55.63
C PRO A 27 -29.24 -34.48 54.82
N ALA A 28 -30.43 -34.21 55.36
CA ALA A 28 -31.30 -33.22 54.76
C ALA A 28 -30.64 -31.83 54.84
N GLY A 29 -30.58 -31.11 53.72
CA GLY A 29 -29.84 -29.86 53.61
C GLY A 29 -29.69 -29.36 52.17
N SER A 30 -29.13 -28.16 52.01
CA SER A 30 -28.75 -27.61 50.70
C SER A 30 -27.27 -27.84 50.47
N TYR A 31 -26.92 -28.40 49.31
CA TYR A 31 -25.55 -28.77 48.97
C TYR A 31 -25.17 -28.23 47.59
N THR A 32 -23.90 -27.85 47.43
CA THR A 32 -23.30 -27.57 46.13
C THR A 32 -22.56 -28.80 45.65
N PHE A 33 -22.98 -29.34 44.51
CA PHE A 33 -22.36 -30.47 43.85
C PHE A 33 -21.37 -29.95 42.81
N LYS A 34 -20.15 -30.47 42.82
CA LYS A 34 -19.11 -30.14 41.83
C LYS A 34 -18.68 -31.42 41.09
N ALA A 35 -18.56 -31.33 39.78
CA ALA A 35 -18.01 -32.40 38.94
C ALA A 35 -16.81 -31.87 38.15
N THR A 36 -15.79 -32.70 37.96
CA THR A 36 -14.59 -32.34 37.19
C THR A 36 -14.40 -33.32 36.06
N LEU A 37 -14.23 -32.83 34.83
CA LEU A 37 -13.91 -33.63 33.65
C LEU A 37 -12.65 -33.03 33.00
N GLY A 38 -11.52 -33.72 33.12
CA GLY A 38 -10.21 -33.14 32.78
C GLY A 38 -9.84 -32.02 33.75
N GLU A 39 -9.64 -30.81 33.22
CA GLU A 39 -9.34 -29.59 34.01
C GLU A 39 -10.59 -28.73 34.29
N THR A 40 -11.74 -29.03 33.67
CA THR A 40 -12.96 -28.22 33.75
C THR A 40 -13.84 -28.61 34.94
N VAL A 41 -14.40 -27.63 35.66
CA VAL A 41 -15.26 -27.82 36.85
C VAL A 41 -16.69 -27.36 36.58
N TYR A 42 -17.67 -28.25 36.77
CA TYR A 42 -19.10 -28.00 36.67
C TYR A 42 -19.73 -27.95 38.06
N GLN A 43 -20.74 -27.10 38.28
CA GLN A 43 -21.38 -26.97 39.59
C GLN A 43 -22.91 -26.89 39.49
N GLY A 44 -23.60 -27.39 40.51
CA GLY A 44 -25.06 -27.29 40.64
C GLY A 44 -25.46 -27.35 42.11
N ILE A 45 -26.62 -26.80 42.44
CA ILE A 45 -27.14 -26.78 43.82
C ILE A 45 -28.32 -27.76 43.90
N GLY A 46 -28.36 -28.56 44.95
CA GLY A 46 -29.46 -29.47 45.23
C GLY A 46 -29.87 -29.45 46.70
N THR A 47 -31.18 -29.44 46.93
CA THR A 47 -31.76 -29.59 48.27
C THR A 47 -32.14 -31.04 48.49
N VAL A 48 -31.47 -31.70 49.43
CA VAL A 48 -31.75 -33.07 49.84
C VAL A 48 -32.78 -33.04 50.97
N LEU A 49 -33.87 -33.77 50.81
CA LEU A 49 -34.88 -33.97 51.86
C LEU A 49 -34.61 -35.29 52.59
N ALA A 50 -34.99 -35.35 53.88
CA ALA A 50 -34.82 -36.58 54.66
C ALA A 50 -35.56 -37.76 54.01
N ASP A 51 -34.90 -38.91 53.95
CA ASP A 51 -35.43 -40.17 53.42
C ASP A 51 -35.94 -40.11 51.96
N GLN A 52 -35.45 -39.16 51.16
CA GLN A 52 -35.78 -39.04 49.73
C GLN A 52 -34.53 -39.04 48.84
N THR A 53 -34.72 -39.50 47.60
CA THR A 53 -33.72 -39.37 46.54
C THR A 53 -33.99 -38.08 45.76
N THR A 54 -33.05 -37.13 45.80
CA THR A 54 -33.07 -35.92 44.96
C THR A 54 -32.12 -36.11 43.79
N ASN A 55 -32.64 -36.03 42.56
CA ASN A 55 -31.81 -36.05 41.36
C ASN A 55 -31.27 -34.63 41.07
N VAL A 56 -29.95 -34.46 41.05
CA VAL A 56 -29.28 -33.23 40.63
C VAL A 56 -28.58 -33.50 39.31
N THR A 57 -29.02 -32.86 38.23
CA THR A 57 -28.43 -33.04 36.90
C THR A 57 -27.40 -31.94 36.63
N LEU A 58 -26.17 -32.33 36.31
CA LEU A 58 -25.13 -31.42 35.82
C LEU A 58 -25.01 -31.64 34.30
N ASN A 59 -25.42 -30.65 33.50
CA ASN A 59 -25.35 -30.76 32.03
C ASN A 59 -23.90 -30.57 31.57
N LEU A 60 -23.27 -31.64 31.10
CA LEU A 60 -21.87 -31.69 30.64
C LEU A 60 -21.73 -31.52 29.11
N GLY A 61 -22.80 -31.12 28.41
CA GLY A 61 -22.88 -31.15 26.94
C GLY A 61 -22.95 -29.76 26.31
N ALA A 62 -22.30 -29.61 25.15
CA ALA A 62 -22.43 -28.44 24.29
C ALA A 62 -23.91 -28.27 23.86
N SER A 63 -24.50 -27.13 24.18
CA SER A 63 -25.80 -26.69 23.67
C SER A 63 -25.61 -25.97 22.34
N THR A 64 -26.63 -25.91 21.49
CA THR A 64 -26.56 -25.12 20.25
C THR A 64 -27.19 -23.76 20.49
N LEU A 65 -26.39 -22.70 20.43
CA LEU A 65 -26.84 -21.31 20.41
C LEU A 65 -27.10 -20.90 18.96
N ALA A 66 -28.35 -20.53 18.65
CA ALA A 66 -28.76 -20.06 17.34
C ALA A 66 -28.90 -18.53 17.32
N ILE A 67 -28.21 -17.87 16.40
CA ILE A 67 -28.26 -16.42 16.21
C ILE A 67 -28.93 -16.13 14.87
N THR A 68 -30.10 -15.49 14.91
CA THR A 68 -30.78 -15.03 13.70
C THR A 68 -30.37 -13.60 13.39
N VAL A 69 -29.79 -13.35 12.22
CA VAL A 69 -29.48 -11.99 11.75
C VAL A 69 -30.57 -11.55 10.78
N ARG A 70 -31.08 -10.33 10.97
CA ARG A 70 -32.24 -9.81 10.24
C ARG A 70 -32.12 -8.31 10.00
N THR A 71 -32.76 -7.78 8.95
CA THR A 71 -32.82 -6.32 8.71
C THR A 71 -33.92 -5.65 9.53
N ASP A 72 -35.02 -6.37 9.72
CA ASP A 72 -36.21 -5.96 10.46
C ASP A 72 -36.83 -7.19 11.12
N GLU A 73 -38.04 -7.10 11.69
CA GLU A 73 -38.69 -8.22 12.36
C GLU A 73 -38.96 -9.44 11.44
N THR A 74 -39.00 -9.25 10.12
CA THR A 74 -39.47 -10.21 9.12
C THR A 74 -38.40 -10.67 8.13
N THR A 75 -37.44 -9.82 7.80
CA THR A 75 -36.48 -10.06 6.72
C THR A 75 -35.15 -10.56 7.26
N VAL A 76 -34.78 -11.79 6.93
CA VAL A 76 -33.55 -12.44 7.40
C VAL A 76 -32.36 -12.17 6.47
N LEU A 77 -31.15 -12.14 7.03
CA LEU A 77 -29.90 -11.90 6.29
C LEU A 77 -29.06 -13.19 6.17
N PRO A 78 -29.05 -13.86 5.01
CA PRO A 78 -28.16 -14.99 4.75
C PRO A 78 -26.73 -14.53 4.42
N GLY A 79 -25.72 -15.39 4.65
CA GLY A 79 -24.33 -15.13 4.27
C GLY A 79 -23.54 -14.21 5.20
N VAL A 80 -24.10 -13.81 6.35
CA VAL A 80 -23.45 -12.96 7.35
C VAL A 80 -22.53 -13.79 8.22
N VAL A 81 -21.27 -13.36 8.37
CA VAL A 81 -20.30 -14.05 9.24
C VAL A 81 -20.48 -13.57 10.68
N CYS A 82 -20.83 -14.47 11.59
CA CYS A 82 -20.93 -14.21 13.01
C CYS A 82 -19.76 -14.87 13.75
N SER A 83 -19.15 -14.16 14.70
CA SER A 83 -18.02 -14.61 15.52
C SER A 83 -18.37 -14.51 17.01
N LEU A 84 -17.93 -15.51 17.79
CA LEU A 84 -18.11 -15.54 19.24
C LEU A 84 -16.93 -14.90 19.98
N TYR A 85 -17.29 -14.20 21.05
CA TYR A 85 -16.38 -13.53 21.98
C TYR A 85 -16.76 -13.89 23.42
N THR A 86 -15.83 -13.73 24.36
CA THR A 86 -16.13 -13.76 25.80
C THR A 86 -17.00 -12.57 26.18
N ALA A 87 -17.54 -12.57 27.40
CA ALA A 87 -18.26 -11.42 27.96
C ALA A 87 -17.40 -10.15 28.03
N GLU A 88 -16.08 -10.31 28.15
CA GLU A 88 -15.09 -9.24 28.22
C GLU A 88 -14.61 -8.75 26.83
N GLY A 89 -15.07 -9.39 25.75
CA GLY A 89 -14.73 -8.99 24.38
C GLY A 89 -13.51 -9.67 23.78
N GLU A 90 -13.00 -10.74 24.41
CA GLU A 90 -11.89 -11.51 23.85
C GLU A 90 -12.39 -12.49 22.78
N PRO A 91 -11.72 -12.60 21.61
CA PRO A 91 -12.16 -13.47 20.54
C PRO A 91 -12.00 -14.95 20.91
N LEU A 92 -13.04 -15.75 20.68
CA LEU A 92 -13.00 -17.19 20.92
C LEU A 92 -12.55 -18.00 19.68
N ASN A 93 -12.23 -17.33 18.56
CA ASN A 93 -11.86 -17.94 17.28
C ASN A 93 -12.89 -18.95 16.76
N ARG A 94 -14.17 -18.66 17.01
CA ARG A 94 -15.29 -19.49 16.59
C ARG A 94 -16.26 -18.65 15.80
N SER A 95 -16.43 -18.98 14.53
CA SER A 95 -17.34 -18.28 13.63
C SER A 95 -18.30 -19.24 12.93
N ALA A 96 -19.46 -18.71 12.54
CA ALA A 96 -20.47 -19.39 11.75
C ALA A 96 -21.11 -18.37 10.80
N THR A 97 -21.44 -18.81 9.59
CA THR A 97 -22.12 -17.96 8.60
C THR A 97 -23.61 -18.25 8.64
N THR A 98 -24.45 -17.21 8.55
CA THR A 98 -25.90 -17.37 8.49
C THR A 98 -26.33 -18.14 7.24
N ASP A 99 -27.20 -19.11 7.42
CA ASP A 99 -27.75 -19.92 6.33
C ASP A 99 -28.87 -19.18 5.56
N GLY A 100 -29.58 -19.87 4.65
CA GLY A 100 -30.69 -19.31 3.89
C GLY A 100 -31.89 -18.85 4.73
N SER A 101 -31.95 -19.23 6.02
CA SER A 101 -32.93 -18.74 6.99
C SER A 101 -32.40 -17.61 7.86
N GLY A 102 -31.17 -17.14 7.60
CA GLY A 102 -30.49 -16.10 8.36
C GLY A 102 -29.95 -16.55 9.71
N VAL A 103 -29.77 -17.86 9.93
CA VAL A 103 -29.36 -18.40 11.24
C VAL A 103 -27.90 -18.86 11.20
N ALA A 104 -27.09 -18.35 12.14
CA ALA A 104 -25.76 -18.85 12.46
C ALA A 104 -25.83 -19.67 13.77
N SER A 105 -25.27 -20.89 13.78
CA SER A 105 -25.39 -21.81 14.92
C SER A 105 -24.03 -22.14 15.53
N PHE A 106 -23.95 -22.12 16.87
CA PHE A 106 -22.72 -22.36 17.61
C PHE A 106 -22.91 -23.44 18.70
N ALA A 107 -21.99 -24.40 18.78
CA ALA A 107 -21.95 -25.38 19.87
C ALA A 107 -21.31 -24.77 21.14
N VAL A 108 -22.08 -24.25 22.08
CA VAL A 108 -21.57 -23.52 23.26
C VAL A 108 -21.74 -24.32 24.55
N GLU A 109 -20.82 -24.13 25.48
CA GLU A 109 -20.95 -24.65 26.84
C GLU A 109 -21.76 -23.67 27.69
N ALA A 110 -22.02 -23.99 28.96
CA ALA A 110 -22.63 -23.02 29.87
C ALA A 110 -21.67 -21.85 30.11
N GLY A 111 -22.12 -20.62 29.85
CA GLY A 111 -21.29 -19.42 29.95
C GLY A 111 -21.95 -18.19 29.32
N THR A 112 -21.26 -17.06 29.44
CA THR A 112 -21.70 -15.78 28.89
C THR A 112 -20.90 -15.45 27.64
N TYR A 113 -21.59 -15.21 26.53
CA TYR A 113 -20.97 -14.99 25.22
C TYR A 113 -21.46 -13.70 24.57
N MET A 114 -20.57 -12.98 23.92
CA MET A 114 -20.94 -11.94 22.95
C MET A 114 -20.85 -12.47 21.53
N VAL A 115 -21.69 -11.97 20.64
CA VAL A 115 -21.69 -12.31 19.21
C VAL A 115 -21.50 -11.04 18.41
N GLN A 116 -20.54 -11.07 17.48
CA GLN A 116 -20.33 -9.98 16.53
C GLN A 116 -20.60 -10.50 15.11
N ALA A 117 -21.45 -9.81 14.37
CA ALA A 117 -21.74 -10.10 12.97
C ALA A 117 -21.02 -9.08 12.07
N ARG A 118 -20.23 -9.57 11.12
CA ARG A 118 -19.57 -8.74 10.10
C ARG A 118 -20.44 -8.68 8.84
N TYR A 119 -20.92 -7.49 8.51
CA TYR A 119 -21.82 -7.26 7.39
C TYR A 119 -21.49 -5.95 6.67
N LEU A 120 -21.34 -6.02 5.34
CA LEU A 120 -20.98 -4.88 4.46
C LEU A 120 -19.81 -4.01 5.00
N GLY A 121 -18.78 -4.69 5.53
CA GLY A 121 -17.56 -4.04 6.00
C GLY A 121 -17.63 -3.42 7.41
N TYR A 122 -18.75 -3.58 8.11
CA TYR A 122 -18.93 -3.15 9.49
C TYR A 122 -19.21 -4.33 10.42
N ASP A 123 -18.85 -4.15 11.69
CA ASP A 123 -19.16 -5.10 12.74
C ASP A 123 -20.37 -4.63 13.57
N PHE A 124 -21.29 -5.56 13.85
CA PHE A 124 -22.52 -5.34 14.62
C PHE A 124 -22.56 -6.33 15.78
N THR A 125 -22.68 -5.82 17.01
CA THR A 125 -22.51 -6.63 18.23
C THR A 125 -23.84 -6.82 18.94
N LEU A 126 -24.13 -8.06 19.34
CA LEU A 126 -25.22 -8.39 20.26
C LEU A 126 -24.78 -8.16 21.71
N GLU A 127 -25.74 -7.82 22.56
CA GLU A 127 -25.56 -7.88 24.01
C GLU A 127 -25.18 -9.30 24.47
N ALA A 128 -24.53 -9.39 25.62
CA ALA A 128 -24.05 -10.65 26.17
C ALA A 128 -25.19 -11.64 26.45
N ILE A 129 -25.01 -12.89 26.02
CA ILE A 129 -25.99 -13.97 26.10
C ILE A 129 -25.53 -15.00 27.13
N GLU A 130 -26.37 -15.27 28.13
CA GLU A 130 -26.11 -16.32 29.13
C GLU A 130 -26.69 -17.67 28.70
N THR A 131 -25.82 -18.65 28.56
CA THR A 131 -26.15 -20.03 28.18
C THR A 131 -25.96 -20.96 29.40
N PRO A 132 -26.77 -22.04 29.53
CA PRO A 132 -27.77 -22.52 28.59
C PRO A 132 -29.16 -21.86 28.74
N THR A 133 -29.28 -20.80 29.54
CA THR A 133 -30.57 -20.11 29.79
C THR A 133 -31.19 -19.57 28.50
N VAL A 134 -30.36 -19.02 27.61
CA VAL A 134 -30.76 -18.53 26.29
C VAL A 134 -30.01 -19.32 25.23
N LEU A 135 -30.75 -20.00 24.35
CA LEU A 135 -30.20 -20.78 23.23
C LEU A 135 -30.61 -20.22 21.85
N ALA A 136 -31.35 -19.13 21.83
CA ALA A 136 -31.70 -18.41 20.62
C ALA A 136 -31.73 -16.90 20.88
N ALA A 137 -31.09 -16.13 20.00
CA ALA A 137 -31.11 -14.67 20.04
C ALA A 137 -31.21 -14.11 18.61
N SER A 138 -31.49 -12.81 18.49
CA SER A 138 -31.63 -12.17 17.19
C SER A 138 -30.94 -10.82 17.15
N LEU A 139 -30.13 -10.61 16.11
CA LEU A 139 -29.47 -9.35 15.80
C LEU A 139 -30.21 -8.67 14.66
N THR A 140 -30.81 -7.52 14.95
CA THR A 140 -31.44 -6.67 13.95
C THR A 140 -30.45 -5.60 13.51
N ILE A 141 -30.19 -5.53 12.21
CA ILE A 141 -29.38 -4.50 11.57
C ILE A 141 -30.32 -3.69 10.68
N PRO A 142 -30.85 -2.53 11.11
CA PRO A 142 -31.76 -1.73 10.29
C PRO A 142 -31.11 -1.29 8.98
N HIS A 143 -31.86 -1.20 7.88
CA HIS A 143 -31.36 -0.75 6.57
C HIS A 143 -32.13 0.47 6.05
N ARG A 144 -31.40 1.37 5.39
CA ARG A 144 -31.94 2.44 4.54
C ARG A 144 -31.65 2.18 3.07
N ASP A 145 -32.44 2.81 2.20
CA ASP A 145 -32.10 2.96 0.79
C ASP A 145 -31.11 4.11 0.62
N LEU A 146 -29.89 3.79 0.20
CA LEU A 146 -28.89 4.77 -0.21
C LEU A 146 -29.07 5.04 -1.70
N ALA A 147 -29.74 6.15 -2.00
CA ALA A 147 -29.96 6.64 -3.35
C ALA A 147 -28.89 7.66 -3.73
N VAL A 148 -28.12 7.38 -4.78
CA VAL A 148 -27.02 8.23 -5.28
C VAL A 148 -27.36 8.78 -6.66
N ARG A 149 -27.35 10.11 -6.80
CA ARG A 149 -27.57 10.78 -8.08
C ARG A 149 -26.27 10.83 -8.87
N VAL A 150 -26.29 10.43 -10.14
CA VAL A 150 -25.10 10.36 -10.98
C VAL A 150 -25.15 11.41 -12.08
N PHE A 151 -24.10 12.23 -12.17
CA PHE A 151 -23.97 13.31 -13.13
C PHE A 151 -22.63 13.29 -13.87
N LYS A 152 -22.62 13.85 -15.08
CA LYS A 152 -21.42 14.32 -15.78
C LYS A 152 -21.51 15.83 -15.92
N ASP A 153 -20.44 16.55 -15.64
CA ASP A 153 -20.36 17.99 -15.90
C ASP A 153 -19.25 18.25 -16.92
N GLN A 154 -19.58 18.99 -17.98
CA GLN A 154 -18.65 19.37 -19.04
C GLN A 154 -18.36 20.88 -19.07
N GLY A 155 -18.76 21.61 -18.02
CA GLY A 155 -18.58 23.06 -17.89
C GLY A 155 -19.81 23.88 -18.29
N ASN A 156 -20.87 23.22 -18.78
CA ASN A 156 -22.16 23.83 -19.13
C ASN A 156 -23.30 23.43 -18.18
N GLY A 157 -22.95 22.79 -17.05
CA GLY A 157 -23.88 22.27 -16.05
C GLY A 157 -23.89 20.74 -15.99
N ALA A 158 -24.22 20.22 -14.82
CA ALA A 158 -24.29 18.80 -14.55
C ALA A 158 -25.47 18.14 -15.29
N GLU A 159 -25.15 17.18 -16.17
CA GLU A 159 -26.10 16.38 -16.91
C GLU A 159 -26.29 15.00 -16.25
N PRO A 160 -27.53 14.51 -16.14
CA PRO A 160 -27.83 13.21 -15.54
C PRO A 160 -27.31 12.04 -16.42
N VAL A 161 -26.81 10.98 -15.79
CA VAL A 161 -26.24 9.80 -16.47
C VAL A 161 -26.96 8.51 -16.11
N SER A 162 -27.51 7.81 -17.11
CA SER A 162 -28.03 6.45 -16.98
C SER A 162 -27.04 5.39 -17.51
N GLY A 163 -27.15 4.16 -17.01
CA GLY A 163 -26.35 3.01 -17.40
C GLY A 163 -24.90 2.98 -16.90
N LEU A 164 -24.52 3.87 -15.98
CA LEU A 164 -23.17 3.87 -15.41
C LEU A 164 -23.05 2.87 -14.26
N ARG A 165 -22.10 1.94 -14.37
CA ARG A 165 -21.79 0.97 -13.32
C ARG A 165 -21.14 1.65 -12.10
N CYS A 166 -21.74 1.43 -10.94
CA CYS A 166 -21.29 1.97 -9.67
C CYS A 166 -21.12 0.85 -8.62
N TYR A 167 -20.13 0.99 -7.75
CA TYR A 167 -19.74 0.02 -6.72
C TYR A 167 -19.86 0.64 -5.33
N LEU A 168 -20.33 -0.14 -4.35
CA LEU A 168 -20.50 0.30 -2.98
C LEU A 168 -19.27 -0.02 -2.13
N TYR A 169 -18.80 0.98 -1.40
CA TYR A 169 -17.69 0.89 -0.45
C TYR A 169 -18.14 1.31 0.95
N SER A 170 -17.61 0.66 1.97
CA SER A 170 -17.73 1.07 3.36
C SER A 170 -16.48 1.81 3.84
N LEU A 171 -16.60 2.62 4.89
CA LEU A 171 -15.45 3.25 5.54
C LEU A 171 -14.77 2.27 6.51
N GLY A 172 -13.49 1.99 6.29
CA GLY A 172 -12.65 1.17 7.17
C GLY A 172 -12.09 1.94 8.37
N GLU A 173 -11.58 1.21 9.35
CA GLU A 173 -10.84 1.78 10.47
C GLU A 173 -9.54 2.43 9.95
N GLY A 174 -9.43 3.76 10.05
CA GLY A 174 -8.32 4.54 9.48
C GLY A 174 -8.63 5.28 8.17
N GLU A 175 -9.91 5.53 7.85
CA GLU A 175 -10.38 6.35 6.72
C GLU A 175 -10.16 5.78 5.30
N GLY A 176 -9.70 4.53 5.17
CA GLY A 176 -9.64 3.83 3.87
C GLY A 176 -11.00 3.27 3.43
N LEU A 177 -11.25 3.17 2.12
CA LEU A 177 -12.48 2.55 1.59
C LEU A 177 -12.32 1.04 1.44
N ASN A 178 -13.30 0.28 1.93
CA ASN A 178 -13.37 -1.18 1.82
C ASN A 178 -14.45 -1.59 0.81
N ALA A 179 -14.09 -2.40 -0.18
CA ALA A 179 -15.05 -2.90 -1.16
C ALA A 179 -16.06 -3.83 -0.49
N THR A 180 -17.36 -3.55 -0.67
CA THR A 180 -18.43 -4.43 -0.15
C THR A 180 -18.76 -5.59 -1.11
N GLY A 181 -18.35 -5.47 -2.38
CA GLY A 181 -18.72 -6.37 -3.48
C GLY A 181 -20.08 -6.04 -4.13
N LEU A 182 -20.89 -5.17 -3.52
CA LEU A 182 -22.16 -4.73 -4.10
C LEU A 182 -21.93 -3.70 -5.20
N HIS A 183 -22.80 -3.74 -6.21
CA HIS A 183 -22.78 -2.85 -7.36
C HIS A 183 -24.19 -2.68 -7.93
N ALA A 184 -24.41 -1.60 -8.64
CA ALA A 184 -25.63 -1.31 -9.38
C ALA A 184 -25.32 -0.34 -10.53
N ASP A 185 -26.16 -0.36 -11.56
CA ASP A 185 -26.05 0.57 -12.69
C ASP A 185 -27.02 1.73 -12.46
N SER A 186 -26.66 2.95 -12.87
CA SER A 186 -27.58 4.08 -12.78
C SER A 186 -28.80 3.86 -13.66
N ASP A 187 -29.99 4.12 -13.12
CA ASP A 187 -31.26 3.91 -13.83
C ASP A 187 -31.59 5.06 -14.80
N ASP A 188 -32.77 5.01 -15.42
CA ASP A 188 -33.26 6.05 -16.34
C ASP A 188 -33.48 7.42 -15.67
N GLN A 189 -33.55 7.46 -14.34
CA GLN A 189 -33.60 8.69 -13.53
C GLN A 189 -32.21 9.13 -13.06
N SER A 190 -31.16 8.42 -13.48
CA SER A 190 -29.75 8.63 -13.09
C SER A 190 -29.51 8.43 -11.60
N MET A 191 -30.24 7.47 -11.01
CA MET A 191 -30.11 7.05 -9.63
C MET A 191 -29.44 5.70 -9.53
N VAL A 192 -28.61 5.52 -8.51
CA VAL A 192 -28.10 4.22 -8.07
C VAL A 192 -28.63 3.95 -6.68
N HIS A 193 -29.21 2.77 -6.45
CA HIS A 193 -29.84 2.41 -5.19
C HIS A 193 -29.11 1.24 -4.53
N PHE A 194 -28.78 1.39 -3.24
CA PHE A 194 -28.23 0.33 -2.41
C PHE A 194 -28.99 0.22 -1.09
N VAL A 195 -29.45 -0.97 -0.74
CA VAL A 195 -30.05 -1.22 0.58
C VAL A 195 -28.92 -1.52 1.56
N VAL A 196 -28.64 -0.59 2.46
CA VAL A 196 -27.46 -0.61 3.34
C VAL A 196 -27.83 -0.38 4.80
N PRO A 197 -27.05 -0.89 5.78
CA PRO A 197 -27.25 -0.60 7.19
C PRO A 197 -27.39 0.90 7.49
N GLU A 198 -28.34 1.22 8.34
CA GLU A 198 -28.53 2.56 8.89
C GLU A 198 -27.32 2.99 9.73
N GLU A 199 -27.15 4.31 9.90
CA GLU A 199 -26.12 4.92 10.76
C GLU A 199 -24.66 4.64 10.37
N ARG A 200 -24.41 4.05 9.20
CA ARG A 200 -23.07 3.82 8.65
C ARG A 200 -22.83 4.66 7.39
N ALA A 201 -21.56 5.04 7.21
CA ALA A 201 -21.12 5.80 6.05
C ALA A 201 -20.79 4.85 4.90
N TYR A 202 -21.32 5.15 3.71
CA TYR A 202 -21.00 4.40 2.50
C TYR A 202 -20.68 5.35 1.37
N TYR A 203 -19.81 4.90 0.48
CA TYR A 203 -19.39 5.65 -0.69
C TYR A 203 -19.68 4.84 -1.94
N THR A 204 -20.19 5.51 -2.96
CA THR A 204 -20.41 4.91 -4.26
C THR A 204 -19.28 5.35 -5.19
N VAL A 205 -18.64 4.39 -5.84
CA VAL A 205 -17.50 4.62 -6.73
C VAL A 205 -17.86 4.18 -8.14
N ALA A 206 -17.58 5.03 -9.13
CA ALA A 206 -17.75 4.70 -10.54
C ALA A 206 -16.40 4.84 -11.25
N THR A 207 -16.15 4.00 -12.26
CA THR A 207 -14.96 4.10 -13.10
C THR A 207 -15.34 4.57 -14.49
N LEU A 208 -14.72 5.64 -14.98
CA LEU A 208 -14.88 6.14 -16.35
C LEU A 208 -13.50 6.37 -16.98
N LEU A 209 -13.29 5.80 -18.18
CA LEU A 209 -12.01 5.88 -18.91
C LEU A 209 -10.78 5.53 -18.04
N GLY A 210 -10.93 4.57 -17.13
CA GLY A 210 -9.87 4.10 -16.24
C GLY A 210 -9.62 4.97 -15.00
N ARG A 211 -10.45 6.00 -14.74
CA ARG A 211 -10.39 6.81 -13.51
C ARG A 211 -11.58 6.55 -12.61
N GLU A 212 -11.37 6.57 -11.30
CA GLU A 212 -12.40 6.40 -10.28
C GLU A 212 -12.95 7.75 -9.80
N PHE A 213 -14.26 7.78 -9.56
CA PHE A 213 -15.01 8.93 -9.06
C PHE A 213 -15.83 8.48 -7.86
N ILE A 214 -15.78 9.25 -6.79
CA ILE A 214 -16.37 8.88 -5.50
C ILE A 214 -17.53 9.82 -5.20
N SER A 215 -18.65 9.28 -4.72
CA SER A 215 -19.79 10.07 -4.30
C SER A 215 -19.50 10.89 -3.06
N VAL A 216 -20.14 12.06 -2.95
CA VAL A 216 -20.15 12.89 -1.76
C VAL A 216 -21.58 12.93 -1.22
N GLU A 217 -21.75 12.78 0.10
CA GLU A 217 -23.04 12.95 0.77
C GLU A 217 -23.11 14.35 1.38
N SER A 218 -24.14 15.11 1.02
CA SER A 218 -24.39 16.46 1.55
C SER A 218 -25.89 16.64 1.79
N GLU A 219 -26.27 17.17 2.95
CA GLU A 219 -27.67 17.42 3.33
C GLU A 219 -28.59 16.18 3.19
N GLY A 220 -28.04 14.97 3.39
CA GLY A 220 -28.77 13.71 3.29
C GLY A 220 -29.02 13.22 1.84
N GLN A 221 -28.35 13.83 0.85
CA GLN A 221 -28.33 13.35 -0.53
C GLN A 221 -26.91 12.98 -0.93
N ALA A 222 -26.75 11.78 -1.49
CA ALA A 222 -25.50 11.35 -2.10
C ALA A 222 -25.48 11.70 -3.58
N THR A 223 -24.40 12.32 -4.04
CA THR A 223 -24.19 12.67 -5.44
C THR A 223 -22.83 12.18 -5.92
N LEU A 224 -22.77 11.68 -7.14
CA LEU A 224 -21.53 11.33 -7.83
C LEU A 224 -21.46 12.18 -9.11
N THR A 225 -20.57 13.17 -9.10
CA THR A 225 -20.35 14.06 -10.24
C THR A 225 -19.04 13.73 -10.91
N ILE A 226 -19.08 13.48 -12.21
CA ILE A 226 -17.91 13.24 -13.05
C ILE A 226 -17.62 14.50 -13.85
N GLU A 227 -16.62 15.26 -13.44
CA GLU A 227 -16.19 16.45 -14.18
C GLU A 227 -15.33 16.03 -15.39
N LEU A 228 -15.67 16.56 -16.55
CA LEU A 228 -15.07 16.25 -17.83
C LEU A 228 -14.56 17.54 -18.47
N GLY A 229 -13.38 17.47 -19.07
CA GLY A 229 -12.84 18.47 -19.98
C GLY A 229 -13.01 18.05 -21.44
N THR A 230 -12.77 19.00 -22.34
CA THR A 230 -12.67 18.74 -23.77
C THR A 230 -11.20 18.73 -24.19
N MET A 231 -10.76 17.74 -24.94
CA MET A 231 -9.47 17.76 -25.61
C MET A 231 -9.70 17.92 -27.12
N THR A 232 -9.22 19.02 -27.68
CA THR A 232 -9.36 19.33 -29.11
C THR A 232 -8.06 19.02 -29.82
N VAL A 233 -8.04 17.95 -30.62
CA VAL A 233 -6.86 17.50 -31.35
C VAL A 233 -6.92 18.01 -32.78
N THR A 234 -6.01 18.88 -33.17
CA THR A 234 -5.88 19.40 -34.54
C THR A 234 -4.74 18.68 -35.25
N VAL A 235 -5.01 18.06 -36.40
CA VAL A 235 -4.01 17.36 -37.21
C VAL A 235 -3.67 18.19 -38.44
N ARG A 236 -2.38 18.45 -38.65
CA ARG A 236 -1.83 19.22 -39.77
C ARG A 236 -0.73 18.43 -40.48
N ASP A 237 -0.56 18.66 -41.78
CA ASP A 237 0.52 18.16 -42.61
C ASP A 237 1.02 19.28 -43.52
N ASP A 238 2.28 19.67 -43.36
CA ASP A 238 2.89 20.79 -44.09
C ASP A 238 2.95 20.49 -45.60
N SER A 239 2.92 19.22 -46.01
CA SER A 239 2.86 18.82 -47.42
C SER A 239 1.50 19.06 -48.06
N GLN A 240 0.45 19.24 -47.25
CA GLN A 240 -0.92 19.53 -47.70
C GLN A 240 -1.21 21.03 -47.82
N ILE A 241 -0.22 21.89 -47.51
CA ILE A 241 -0.38 23.34 -47.58
C ILE A 241 -0.57 23.77 -49.04
N THR A 242 -1.72 24.39 -49.32
CA THR A 242 -2.09 24.95 -50.64
C THR A 242 -2.85 26.26 -50.45
N GLU A 243 -3.11 27.03 -51.52
CA GLU A 243 -3.96 28.23 -51.42
C GLU A 243 -5.37 27.94 -50.87
N ALA A 244 -5.88 26.72 -51.07
CA ALA A 244 -7.18 26.28 -50.57
C ALA A 244 -7.12 25.63 -49.17
N ASN A 245 -5.93 25.24 -48.70
CA ASN A 245 -5.67 24.68 -47.37
C ASN A 245 -4.40 25.33 -46.78
N PRO A 246 -4.47 26.59 -46.35
CA PRO A 246 -3.30 27.35 -45.95
C PRO A 246 -2.65 26.82 -44.65
N ASP A 247 -3.43 26.15 -43.80
CA ASP A 247 -2.99 25.62 -42.50
C ASP A 247 -2.58 24.14 -42.56
N GLY A 248 -2.67 23.50 -43.74
CA GLY A 248 -2.32 22.10 -43.93
C GLY A 248 -3.21 21.12 -43.16
N LEU A 249 -4.46 21.48 -42.85
CA LEU A 249 -5.36 20.66 -42.02
C LEU A 249 -5.67 19.32 -42.68
N VAL A 250 -5.67 18.26 -41.88
CA VAL A 250 -5.87 16.89 -42.34
C VAL A 250 -7.26 16.40 -41.94
N GLN A 251 -8.12 16.18 -42.94
CA GLN A 251 -9.43 15.54 -42.76
C GLN A 251 -9.31 14.01 -42.81
N GLY A 252 -10.05 13.31 -41.94
CA GLY A 252 -10.14 11.85 -41.93
C GLY A 252 -8.96 11.13 -41.29
N ALA A 253 -8.09 11.84 -40.55
CA ALA A 253 -7.06 11.21 -39.73
C ALA A 253 -7.72 10.53 -38.52
N VAL A 254 -7.34 9.28 -38.24
CA VAL A 254 -7.90 8.49 -37.13
C VAL A 254 -7.13 8.80 -35.86
N VAL A 255 -7.80 9.34 -34.85
CA VAL A 255 -7.22 9.67 -33.55
C VAL A 255 -7.69 8.65 -32.52
N THR A 256 -6.75 7.95 -31.89
CA THR A 256 -6.98 6.95 -30.84
C THR A 256 -6.43 7.49 -29.51
N LEU A 257 -7.22 7.40 -28.44
CA LEU A 257 -6.83 7.81 -27.08
C LEU A 257 -6.26 6.63 -26.28
N TYR A 258 -5.27 6.90 -25.44
CA TYR A 258 -4.64 5.94 -24.56
C TYR A 258 -4.47 6.50 -23.15
N THR A 259 -4.44 5.61 -22.15
CA THR A 259 -3.86 5.92 -20.85
C THR A 259 -2.38 6.27 -21.02
N ASN A 260 -1.78 6.97 -20.05
CA ASN A 260 -0.33 7.19 -20.04
C ASN A 260 0.48 5.87 -20.13
N GLU A 261 -0.08 4.79 -19.57
CA GLU A 261 0.51 3.44 -19.57
C GLU A 261 0.35 2.68 -20.91
N GLY A 262 -0.39 3.25 -21.88
CA GLY A 262 -0.53 2.70 -23.23
C GLY A 262 -1.74 1.79 -23.45
N THR A 263 -2.72 1.80 -22.55
CA THR A 263 -3.99 1.08 -22.74
C THR A 263 -4.95 1.95 -23.55
N THR A 264 -5.53 1.44 -24.63
CA THR A 264 -6.53 2.15 -25.44
C THR A 264 -7.74 2.55 -24.60
N LEU A 265 -8.21 3.78 -24.74
CA LEU A 265 -9.36 4.35 -24.05
C LEU A 265 -10.43 4.83 -25.03
N GLY A 266 -11.67 4.42 -24.81
CA GLY A 266 -12.82 4.91 -25.57
C GLY A 266 -12.79 4.57 -27.06
N PRO A 267 -13.69 5.17 -27.86
CA PRO A 267 -13.73 4.98 -29.30
C PRO A 267 -12.65 5.77 -30.03
N GLU A 268 -12.24 5.28 -31.20
CA GLU A 268 -11.44 6.05 -32.16
C GLU A 268 -12.30 7.14 -32.81
N LEU A 269 -11.73 8.34 -32.96
CA LEU A 269 -12.37 9.46 -33.63
C LEU A 269 -11.67 9.74 -34.96
N SER A 270 -12.37 10.37 -35.91
CA SER A 270 -11.76 10.83 -37.16
C SER A 270 -11.81 12.34 -37.24
N THR A 271 -10.76 12.97 -37.75
CA THR A 271 -10.73 14.43 -37.89
C THR A 271 -11.76 14.93 -38.91
N GLY A 272 -12.45 16.02 -38.56
CA GLY A 272 -13.41 16.70 -39.41
C GLY A 272 -12.78 17.48 -40.56
N ALA A 273 -13.60 18.24 -41.29
CA ALA A 273 -13.12 19.12 -42.37
C ALA A 273 -12.26 20.30 -41.84
N ASP A 274 -12.39 20.60 -40.55
CA ASP A 274 -11.56 21.52 -39.77
C ASP A 274 -10.24 20.90 -39.29
N GLY A 275 -9.98 19.63 -39.63
CA GLY A 275 -8.80 18.89 -39.18
C GLY A 275 -8.84 18.52 -37.70
N GLN A 276 -9.99 18.62 -37.03
CA GLN A 276 -10.10 18.43 -35.58
C GLN A 276 -10.84 17.15 -35.18
N ALA A 277 -10.41 16.56 -34.07
CA ALA A 277 -11.13 15.51 -33.34
C ALA A 277 -11.21 15.88 -31.85
N CYS A 278 -12.42 15.81 -31.28
CA CYS A 278 -12.68 16.25 -29.91
C CYS A 278 -13.03 15.08 -29.00
N PHE A 279 -12.27 14.90 -27.93
CA PHE A 279 -12.59 13.94 -26.88
C PHE A 279 -13.19 14.66 -25.68
N THR A 280 -14.19 14.05 -25.05
CA THR A 280 -14.68 14.48 -23.73
C THR A 280 -14.24 13.46 -22.70
N LEU A 281 -13.35 13.87 -21.81
CA LEU A 281 -12.67 12.97 -20.88
C LEU A 281 -12.46 13.65 -19.53
N PRO A 282 -12.32 12.87 -18.44
CA PRO A 282 -11.92 13.43 -17.18
C PRO A 282 -10.56 14.14 -17.25
N GLU A 283 -10.28 14.98 -16.25
CA GLU A 283 -8.90 15.38 -15.95
C GLU A 283 -7.98 14.16 -15.95
N GLY A 284 -6.70 14.32 -16.25
CA GLY A 284 -5.71 13.25 -16.18
C GLY A 284 -4.65 13.31 -17.27
N SER A 285 -3.79 12.29 -17.31
CA SER A 285 -2.67 12.18 -18.24
C SER A 285 -2.94 11.12 -19.31
N TYR A 286 -2.90 11.54 -20.57
CA TYR A 286 -3.30 10.73 -21.72
C TYR A 286 -2.22 10.76 -22.80
N LYS A 287 -2.28 9.79 -23.72
CA LYS A 287 -1.51 9.80 -24.97
C LYS A 287 -2.46 9.64 -26.15
N LEU A 288 -2.05 10.16 -27.29
CA LEU A 288 -2.79 10.08 -28.54
C LEU A 288 -1.96 9.38 -29.60
N ARG A 289 -2.64 8.62 -30.44
CA ARG A 289 -2.11 8.16 -31.72
C ARG A 289 -2.96 8.74 -32.84
N VAL A 290 -2.32 9.30 -33.85
CA VAL A 290 -2.94 9.73 -35.09
C VAL A 290 -2.49 8.79 -36.20
N GLY A 291 -3.44 8.09 -36.83
CA GLY A 291 -3.24 7.29 -38.04
C GLY A 291 -3.65 8.09 -39.28
N TYR A 292 -2.72 8.29 -40.21
CA TYR A 292 -2.96 9.00 -41.48
C TYR A 292 -1.97 8.53 -42.56
N ASN A 293 -2.44 8.29 -43.79
CA ASN A 293 -1.64 7.80 -44.93
C ASN A 293 -0.76 6.57 -44.62
N ASP A 294 -1.34 5.53 -44.01
CA ASP A 294 -0.64 4.31 -43.56
C ASP A 294 0.52 4.56 -42.57
N GLN A 295 0.60 5.76 -42.01
CA GLN A 295 1.55 6.14 -40.98
C GLN A 295 0.85 6.37 -39.65
N GLN A 296 1.60 6.17 -38.57
CA GLN A 296 1.14 6.40 -37.21
C GLN A 296 2.05 7.41 -36.54
N PHE A 297 1.43 8.36 -35.86
CA PHE A 297 2.08 9.45 -35.15
C PHE A 297 1.59 9.43 -33.71
N TRP A 298 2.50 9.62 -32.76
CA TRP A 298 2.14 9.60 -31.34
C TRP A 298 2.42 10.95 -30.71
N SER A 299 1.56 11.34 -29.77
CA SER A 299 1.83 12.46 -28.90
C SER A 299 2.74 12.06 -27.74
N GLY A 300 3.34 13.06 -27.09
CA GLY A 300 3.79 12.93 -25.70
C GLY A 300 2.61 12.80 -24.73
N VAL A 301 2.89 12.90 -23.43
CA VAL A 301 1.84 12.92 -22.40
C VAL A 301 1.08 14.24 -22.45
N ILE A 302 -0.24 14.17 -22.55
CA ILE A 302 -1.14 15.32 -22.56
C ILE A 302 -1.93 15.31 -21.25
N ASN A 303 -1.86 16.42 -20.51
CA ASN A 303 -2.65 16.60 -19.31
C ASN A 303 -3.92 17.38 -19.64
N THR A 304 -5.08 16.80 -19.35
CA THR A 304 -6.37 17.48 -19.44
C THR A 304 -6.78 18.04 -18.08
N TYR A 305 -7.63 19.05 -18.10
CA TYR A 305 -8.18 19.69 -16.91
C TYR A 305 -9.69 19.51 -16.86
N ALA A 306 -10.25 19.37 -15.66
CA ALA A 306 -11.70 19.34 -15.48
C ALA A 306 -12.33 20.65 -16.01
N LEU A 307 -13.46 20.52 -16.73
CA LEU A 307 -14.25 21.64 -17.24
C LEU A 307 -13.50 22.62 -18.17
N GLY A 308 -12.30 22.26 -18.64
CA GLY A 308 -11.45 23.07 -19.52
C GLY A 308 -11.33 22.51 -20.93
N ASN A 309 -10.80 23.32 -21.86
CA ASN A 309 -10.38 22.84 -23.18
C ASN A 309 -8.85 22.69 -23.24
N THR A 310 -8.38 21.51 -23.63
CA THR A 310 -6.95 21.22 -23.86
C THR A 310 -6.71 21.10 -25.37
N PRO A 311 -6.23 22.16 -26.05
CA PRO A 311 -5.87 22.09 -27.45
C PRO A 311 -4.57 21.30 -27.63
N VAL A 312 -4.53 20.40 -28.62
CA VAL A 312 -3.37 19.59 -28.98
C VAL A 312 -3.16 19.72 -30.48
N GLU A 313 -1.96 20.07 -30.92
CA GLU A 313 -1.61 20.12 -32.34
C GLU A 313 -0.64 18.99 -32.71
N MET A 314 -0.96 18.28 -33.79
CA MET A 314 -0.20 17.16 -34.33
C MET A 314 0.22 17.53 -35.76
N VAL A 315 1.51 17.81 -36.01
CA VAL A 315 1.97 18.46 -37.25
C VAL A 315 3.01 17.63 -38.01
N ASN A 316 2.74 17.26 -39.28
CA ASN A 316 3.67 16.55 -40.17
C ASN A 316 4.50 17.47 -41.06
N GLY A 317 5.71 17.86 -40.61
CA GLY A 317 6.64 18.70 -41.39
C GLY A 317 7.92 19.16 -40.67
N SER A 318 8.74 19.98 -41.34
CA SER A 318 10.05 20.45 -40.84
C SER A 318 9.88 21.56 -39.79
N GLY A 319 9.83 21.13 -38.52
CA GLY A 319 9.56 21.98 -37.36
C GLY A 319 8.49 21.41 -36.42
N GLY A 320 7.84 20.30 -36.79
CA GLY A 320 6.81 19.64 -35.97
C GLY A 320 7.35 18.57 -35.01
N LEU A 321 6.65 18.40 -33.89
CA LEU A 321 6.75 17.28 -32.92
C LEU A 321 6.37 15.95 -33.56
N LEU A 322 7.08 15.50 -34.60
CA LEU A 322 6.93 14.15 -35.13
C LEU A 322 8.27 13.43 -35.18
N SER A 323 8.40 12.40 -34.35
CA SER A 323 9.39 11.36 -34.53
C SER A 323 8.69 10.11 -35.10
N ARG A 324 9.23 9.55 -36.19
CA ARG A 324 8.89 8.21 -36.72
C ARG A 324 9.35 7.07 -35.79
N LEU A 325 9.77 7.38 -34.56
CA LEU A 325 10.39 6.47 -33.59
C LEU A 325 9.48 6.19 -32.37
N HIS A 326 8.26 6.71 -32.37
CA HIS A 326 7.29 6.40 -31.34
C HIS A 326 6.59 5.07 -31.65
N ASP A 327 7.19 3.98 -31.18
CA ASP A 327 6.53 2.67 -31.05
C ASP A 327 5.75 2.65 -29.71
N PRO A 328 4.46 2.27 -29.66
CA PRO A 328 3.73 2.01 -28.42
C PRO A 328 4.29 0.84 -27.61
N HIS A 329 5.12 0.02 -28.24
CA HIS A 329 6.13 -0.79 -27.60
C HIS A 329 7.45 -0.02 -27.69
N PRO A 330 7.74 0.95 -26.79
CA PRO A 330 9.14 1.19 -26.52
C PRO A 330 9.70 -0.20 -26.28
N SER A 331 10.81 -0.56 -26.92
CA SER A 331 11.61 -1.64 -26.40
C SER A 331 11.89 -1.26 -24.95
N ARG A 332 11.04 -1.72 -24.04
CA ARG A 332 11.36 -1.86 -22.63
C ARG A 332 12.72 -2.50 -22.71
N TRP A 333 13.71 -1.84 -22.13
CA TRP A 333 15.01 -2.44 -21.94
C TRP A 333 14.78 -3.66 -21.05
N HIS A 334 14.47 -4.78 -21.70
CA HIS A 334 14.17 -6.05 -21.08
C HIS A 334 15.52 -6.69 -20.74
N GLY A 335 16.03 -6.32 -19.57
CA GLY A 335 16.84 -7.23 -18.76
C GLY A 335 18.26 -7.55 -19.22
N THR A 336 18.85 -6.83 -20.18
CA THR A 336 20.31 -6.76 -20.26
C THR A 336 20.70 -5.33 -20.57
N PRO A 337 21.58 -4.66 -19.82
CA PRO A 337 22.00 -3.30 -20.15
C PRO A 337 22.68 -3.30 -21.54
N PRO A 338 22.73 -2.16 -22.25
CA PRO A 338 23.79 -2.00 -23.23
C PRO A 338 25.09 -2.29 -22.46
N GLN A 339 25.92 -3.19 -22.96
CA GLN A 339 27.24 -3.38 -22.37
C GLN A 339 27.82 -1.99 -22.12
N TYR A 340 28.17 -1.70 -20.86
CA TYR A 340 29.00 -0.57 -20.51
C TYR A 340 30.12 -0.56 -21.55
N ARG A 341 30.08 0.36 -22.50
CA ARG A 341 31.29 0.81 -23.14
C ARG A 341 31.86 1.78 -22.13
N PRO A 342 32.87 1.41 -21.35
CA PRO A 342 33.51 2.37 -20.48
C PRO A 342 34.01 3.51 -21.37
N LEU A 343 33.35 4.67 -21.28
CA LEU A 343 34.05 5.92 -21.50
C LEU A 343 34.96 6.03 -20.29
N LEU A 344 36.21 5.64 -20.54
CA LEU A 344 37.28 5.57 -19.57
C LEU A 344 37.60 6.99 -19.08
N ALA A 345 36.83 7.49 -18.12
CA ALA A 345 37.19 8.64 -17.30
C ALA A 345 38.00 8.12 -16.10
N LEU A 346 39.31 7.95 -16.33
CA LEU A 346 40.24 7.62 -15.25
C LEU A 346 40.49 8.88 -14.42
N ALA A 347 40.01 8.89 -13.18
CA ALA A 347 40.69 9.60 -12.11
C ALA A 347 42.07 8.93 -11.90
N SER A 348 43.12 9.73 -11.72
CA SER A 348 44.51 9.26 -11.49
C SER A 348 44.54 8.22 -10.36
N GLU A 349 45.34 7.13 -10.39
CA GLU A 349 46.80 7.10 -10.50
C GLU A 349 47.38 5.80 -11.13
N SER A 350 48.41 5.98 -11.97
CA SER A 350 49.47 5.04 -12.45
C SER A 350 49.19 3.87 -13.44
N LEU A 351 49.61 4.14 -14.68
CA LEU A 351 50.34 3.38 -15.71
C LEU A 351 50.76 1.90 -15.46
N ALA A 352 50.17 0.93 -16.20
CA ALA A 352 50.87 -0.15 -16.94
C ALA A 352 49.90 -1.28 -17.42
N GLY A 353 49.93 -1.61 -18.73
CA GLY A 353 49.34 -2.85 -19.27
C GLY A 353 48.14 -2.64 -20.22
N MET A 354 48.28 -2.08 -21.42
CA MET A 354 48.76 -2.74 -22.66
C MET A 354 47.96 -3.99 -23.10
N LEU A 355 47.30 -3.84 -24.27
CA LEU A 355 47.15 -4.78 -25.41
C LEU A 355 46.01 -5.83 -25.45
N THR A 356 45.02 -5.64 -26.36
CA THR A 356 44.78 -6.37 -27.67
C THR A 356 43.63 -7.41 -27.57
N THR A 357 42.65 -7.61 -28.47
CA THR A 357 42.44 -7.26 -29.89
C THR A 357 40.96 -7.41 -30.35
N THR A 358 40.50 -6.40 -31.12
CA THR A 358 39.64 -6.39 -32.35
C THR A 358 38.18 -6.88 -32.44
N SER A 359 37.26 -5.93 -32.70
CA SER A 359 36.38 -5.85 -33.89
C SER A 359 36.03 -4.36 -34.18
N THR A 360 36.07 -3.93 -35.45
CA THR A 360 36.19 -2.54 -35.95
C THR A 360 35.21 -1.48 -35.37
N PRO A 361 35.71 -0.38 -34.73
CA PRO A 361 34.92 0.73 -34.21
C PRO A 361 34.77 1.90 -35.21
N VAL A 362 33.68 2.66 -35.09
CA VAL A 362 33.63 4.07 -35.54
C VAL A 362 34.74 4.81 -34.80
N THR A 363 35.66 5.44 -35.51
CA THR A 363 36.78 6.18 -34.92
C THR A 363 36.26 7.48 -34.28
N ALA A 364 35.61 7.37 -33.12
CA ALA A 364 35.50 8.49 -32.20
C ALA A 364 36.90 8.71 -31.61
N THR A 365 37.52 9.83 -31.94
CA THR A 365 38.74 10.25 -31.25
C THR A 365 38.38 10.38 -29.76
N PRO A 366 39.04 9.68 -28.84
CA PRO A 366 38.74 9.81 -27.43
C PRO A 366 38.97 11.26 -27.00
N GLN A 367 37.89 11.96 -26.65
CA GLN A 367 37.95 13.30 -26.08
C GLN A 367 37.89 13.19 -24.56
N VAL A 368 38.83 13.86 -23.90
CA VAL A 368 38.80 14.02 -22.45
C VAL A 368 37.88 15.21 -22.15
N VAL A 369 36.86 14.96 -21.35
CA VAL A 369 35.88 15.96 -20.91
C VAL A 369 35.86 15.98 -19.40
N TYR A 370 35.96 17.17 -18.81
CA TYR A 370 35.90 17.37 -17.37
C TYR A 370 34.54 17.95 -16.99
N TYR A 371 33.89 17.34 -16.01
CA TYR A 371 32.61 17.76 -15.47
C TYR A 371 32.85 18.66 -14.26
N LEU A 372 32.29 19.87 -14.29
CA LEU A 372 32.27 20.76 -13.15
C LEU A 372 30.84 20.74 -12.61
N ASN A 373 30.69 20.12 -11.44
CA ASN A 373 29.40 19.87 -10.82
C ASN A 373 29.12 20.84 -9.67
N ASP A 374 27.85 20.96 -9.29
CA ASP A 374 27.43 21.58 -8.03
C ASP A 374 27.67 20.66 -6.81
N HIS A 375 27.19 21.06 -5.63
CA HIS A 375 27.36 20.31 -4.38
C HIS A 375 26.54 19.00 -4.31
N LEU A 376 25.56 18.80 -5.20
CA LEU A 376 24.77 17.57 -5.32
C LEU A 376 25.33 16.62 -6.37
N GLY A 377 26.22 17.10 -7.24
CA GLY A 377 26.80 16.32 -8.34
C GLY A 377 26.14 16.57 -9.70
N THR A 378 25.27 17.58 -9.82
CA THR A 378 24.67 18.00 -11.10
C THR A 378 25.70 18.74 -11.95
N ALA A 379 25.86 18.38 -13.21
CA ALA A 379 26.79 19.04 -14.12
C ALA A 379 26.33 20.47 -14.46
N GLN A 380 27.20 21.45 -14.24
CA GLN A 380 26.95 22.86 -14.57
C GLN A 380 27.76 23.29 -15.81
N LEU A 381 28.99 22.78 -15.94
CA LEU A 381 29.90 23.06 -17.07
C LEU A 381 30.68 21.80 -17.46
N LEU A 382 30.88 21.60 -18.75
CA LEU A 382 31.83 20.61 -19.30
C LEU A 382 32.93 21.35 -20.05
N VAL A 383 34.19 20.99 -19.77
CA VAL A 383 35.36 21.55 -20.46
C VAL A 383 36.19 20.46 -21.13
N ASP A 384 36.82 20.79 -22.25
CA ASP A 384 37.75 19.91 -22.96
C ASP A 384 39.14 19.85 -22.29
N ALA A 385 40.05 19.08 -22.88
CA ALA A 385 41.45 18.94 -22.45
C ALA A 385 42.23 20.27 -22.38
N ALA A 386 41.82 21.29 -23.13
CA ALA A 386 42.44 22.61 -23.16
C ALA A 386 41.78 23.61 -22.19
N GLY A 387 40.73 23.20 -21.47
CA GLY A 387 39.94 24.06 -20.58
C GLY A 387 38.90 24.91 -21.31
N THR A 388 38.58 24.60 -22.57
CA THR A 388 37.53 25.28 -23.33
C THR A 388 36.17 24.73 -22.93
N VAL A 389 35.19 25.59 -22.67
CA VAL A 389 33.82 25.18 -22.35
C VAL A 389 33.13 24.63 -23.61
N ILE A 390 32.73 23.37 -23.55
CA ILE A 390 32.09 22.64 -24.66
C ILE A 390 30.61 22.33 -24.37
N TRP A 391 30.18 22.40 -23.11
CA TRP A 391 28.78 22.47 -22.75
C TRP A 391 28.60 23.31 -21.48
N GLN A 392 27.53 24.09 -21.44
CA GLN A 392 27.15 24.92 -20.30
C GLN A 392 25.63 24.95 -20.18
N GLY A 393 25.12 24.52 -19.04
CA GLY A 393 23.70 24.60 -18.69
C GLY A 393 23.48 25.62 -17.59
N ASP A 394 22.52 26.52 -17.79
CA ASP A 394 21.97 27.34 -16.71
C ASP A 394 20.77 26.60 -16.10
N THR A 395 20.92 26.14 -14.86
CA THR A 395 19.98 25.22 -14.20
C THR A 395 19.07 25.98 -13.23
N GLN A 396 17.77 25.90 -13.44
CA GLN A 396 16.76 26.45 -12.54
C GLN A 396 16.60 25.60 -11.26
N PRO A 397 15.96 26.10 -10.18
CA PRO A 397 15.85 25.38 -8.92
C PRO A 397 15.24 23.98 -9.01
N PHE A 398 14.36 23.72 -9.98
CA PHE A 398 13.74 22.41 -10.24
C PHE A 398 14.38 21.66 -11.42
N GLY A 399 15.64 21.97 -11.74
CA GLY A 399 16.43 21.18 -12.68
C GLY A 399 16.21 21.52 -14.15
N GLN A 400 15.30 22.43 -14.50
CA GLN A 400 15.17 22.86 -15.89
C GLN A 400 16.47 23.52 -16.36
N VAL A 401 17.08 22.97 -17.40
CA VAL A 401 18.36 23.45 -17.93
C VAL A 401 18.13 24.23 -19.21
N THR A 402 18.63 25.47 -19.25
CA THR A 402 18.81 26.23 -20.49
C THR A 402 20.24 26.06 -20.94
N GLU A 403 20.45 25.39 -22.08
CA GLU A 403 21.79 25.17 -22.62
C GLU A 403 22.31 26.44 -23.28
N VAL A 404 23.31 27.06 -22.66
CA VAL A 404 23.99 28.28 -23.15
C VAL A 404 25.06 27.90 -24.18
N ILE A 405 25.72 26.75 -23.99
CA ILE A 405 26.68 26.17 -24.91
C ILE A 405 26.34 24.68 -25.06
N ASN A 406 26.24 24.18 -26.29
CA ASN A 406 25.94 22.78 -26.59
C ASN A 406 26.78 22.30 -27.79
N GLN A 407 28.05 21.97 -27.55
CA GLN A 407 28.97 21.41 -28.54
C GLN A 407 29.16 19.89 -28.37
N ILE A 408 28.53 19.30 -27.34
CA ILE A 408 28.52 17.88 -27.03
C ILE A 408 27.13 17.48 -26.53
N ASP A 409 26.62 16.33 -26.97
CA ASP A 409 25.31 15.78 -26.56
C ASP A 409 25.36 15.33 -25.08
N HIS A 410 25.14 16.27 -24.18
CA HIS A 410 25.15 16.04 -22.73
C HIS A 410 23.73 15.87 -22.19
N ARG A 411 23.40 14.62 -21.86
CA ARG A 411 22.04 14.24 -21.47
C ARG A 411 21.80 14.12 -19.97
N PHE A 412 22.82 14.23 -19.13
CA PHE A 412 22.62 14.10 -17.68
C PHE A 412 21.94 15.34 -17.11
N ARG A 413 21.11 15.14 -16.09
CA ARG A 413 20.40 16.21 -15.37
C ARG A 413 20.70 16.08 -13.89
N PHE A 414 19.72 16.19 -12.98
CA PHE A 414 19.97 15.87 -11.57
C PHE A 414 20.54 14.44 -11.44
N PRO A 415 21.24 14.13 -10.34
CA PRO A 415 21.82 12.80 -10.16
C PRO A 415 20.77 11.69 -10.37
N GLY A 416 21.07 10.72 -11.25
CA GLY A 416 20.15 9.65 -11.64
C GLY A 416 19.29 9.95 -12.88
N GLN A 417 19.19 11.23 -13.26
CA GLN A 417 18.31 11.68 -14.33
C GLN A 417 19.01 11.84 -15.67
N MET A 418 18.31 11.46 -16.73
CA MET A 418 18.72 11.72 -18.11
C MET A 418 17.59 12.44 -18.84
N VAL A 419 17.89 13.57 -19.48
CA VAL A 419 16.94 14.20 -20.37
C VAL A 419 16.61 13.25 -21.52
N ASP A 420 15.33 13.17 -21.81
CA ASP A 420 14.78 12.60 -23.01
C ASP A 420 14.45 13.76 -23.96
N PRO A 421 15.32 14.09 -24.94
CA PRO A 421 15.13 15.23 -25.83
C PRO A 421 13.79 15.21 -26.58
N GLU A 422 13.22 14.02 -26.78
CA GLU A 422 11.96 13.77 -27.47
C GLU A 422 10.74 14.25 -26.67
N SER A 423 10.77 14.12 -25.34
CA SER A 423 9.67 14.53 -24.45
C SER A 423 9.97 15.82 -23.66
N GLY A 424 11.24 16.22 -23.59
CA GLY A 424 11.71 17.29 -22.69
C GLY A 424 11.69 16.88 -21.20
N LEU A 425 11.25 15.66 -20.89
CA LEU A 425 11.20 15.12 -19.54
C LEU A 425 12.53 14.50 -19.17
N TYR A 426 12.76 14.39 -17.88
CA TYR A 426 13.94 13.77 -17.34
C TYR A 426 13.57 12.37 -16.86
N TYR A 427 14.05 11.37 -17.59
CA TYR A 427 13.90 9.98 -17.20
C TYR A 427 14.77 9.71 -15.97
N ASN A 428 14.11 9.34 -14.88
CA ASN A 428 14.75 8.95 -13.63
C ASN A 428 14.39 7.50 -13.31
N TRP A 429 14.82 6.60 -14.19
CA TRP A 429 14.61 5.15 -14.13
C TRP A 429 13.15 4.71 -14.03
N HIS A 430 12.54 4.81 -12.86
CA HIS A 430 11.18 4.35 -12.61
C HIS A 430 10.13 5.44 -12.83
N ARG A 431 10.53 6.71 -12.89
CA ARG A 431 9.60 7.84 -13.06
C ARG A 431 10.13 8.85 -14.07
N PHE A 432 9.21 9.52 -14.76
CA PHE A 432 9.53 10.67 -15.59
C PHE A 432 9.33 11.94 -14.76
N TYR A 433 10.37 12.74 -14.65
CA TYR A 433 10.38 14.03 -13.99
C TYR A 433 10.17 15.14 -15.01
N ASP A 434 9.20 16.00 -14.75
CA ASP A 434 8.98 17.23 -15.50
C ASP A 434 9.66 18.39 -14.77
N PRO A 435 10.78 18.92 -15.33
CA PRO A 435 11.52 20.01 -14.70
C PRO A 435 10.78 21.36 -14.80
N SER A 436 9.79 21.51 -15.68
CA SER A 436 9.02 22.75 -15.83
C SER A 436 8.00 22.93 -14.69
N THR A 437 7.47 21.83 -14.17
CA THR A 437 6.54 21.81 -13.03
C THR A 437 7.21 21.39 -11.72
N GLY A 438 8.45 20.91 -11.79
CA GLY A 438 9.24 20.44 -10.65
C GLY A 438 8.70 19.16 -10.02
N ARG A 439 8.06 18.30 -10.81
CA ARG A 439 7.31 17.13 -10.32
C ARG A 439 7.51 15.89 -11.18
N TYR A 440 7.28 14.72 -10.59
CA TYR A 440 7.09 13.48 -11.34
C TYR A 440 5.73 13.46 -12.02
N LEU A 441 5.65 12.79 -13.17
CA LEU A 441 4.40 12.63 -13.93
C LEU A 441 3.53 11.47 -13.44
N SER A 442 4.11 10.55 -12.68
CA SER A 442 3.39 9.47 -12.01
C SER A 442 3.38 9.72 -10.52
N ALA A 443 2.27 9.36 -9.87
CA ALA A 443 2.21 9.35 -8.42
C ALA A 443 3.35 8.49 -7.87
N ASP A 444 3.88 8.88 -6.72
CA ASP A 444 4.88 8.12 -6.02
C ASP A 444 4.33 6.73 -5.74
N LEU A 445 5.09 5.71 -6.13
CA LEU A 445 4.67 4.32 -5.97
C LEU A 445 4.55 3.94 -4.48
N ILE A 446 5.09 4.76 -3.57
CA ILE A 446 4.92 4.61 -2.11
C ILE A 446 3.67 5.31 -1.55
N GLY A 447 2.86 5.95 -2.40
CA GLY A 447 1.62 6.62 -2.02
C GLY A 447 1.81 7.79 -1.05
N LEU A 448 0.81 8.07 -0.21
CA LEU A 448 0.80 9.23 0.71
C LEU A 448 1.92 9.21 1.75
N ASN A 449 2.66 8.10 1.88
CA ASN A 449 3.85 8.00 2.71
C ASN A 449 5.04 8.85 2.19
N GLY A 450 5.02 9.25 0.91
CA GLY A 450 5.95 10.25 0.34
C GLY A 450 5.57 11.70 0.66
N GLY A 451 4.46 11.90 1.37
CA GLY A 451 3.85 13.20 1.65
C GLY A 451 2.54 13.39 0.89
N ILE A 452 1.80 14.43 1.24
CA ILE A 452 0.49 14.75 0.65
C ILE A 452 0.56 15.04 -0.85
N ASN A 453 1.74 15.42 -1.36
CA ASN A 453 1.96 15.63 -2.79
C ASN A 453 2.72 14.43 -3.38
N LEU A 454 1.96 13.49 -3.92
CA LEU A 454 2.45 12.26 -4.52
C LEU A 454 3.36 12.48 -5.75
N PHE A 455 3.42 13.68 -6.28
CA PHE A 455 4.17 13.98 -7.49
C PHE A 455 5.46 14.77 -7.19
N ALA A 456 5.77 15.02 -5.92
CA ALA A 456 6.94 15.81 -5.57
C ALA A 456 8.25 15.06 -5.84
N TYR A 457 9.19 15.71 -6.52
CA TYR A 457 10.59 15.28 -6.50
C TYR A 457 11.21 15.72 -5.18
N VAL A 458 11.75 14.76 -4.42
CA VAL A 458 12.43 14.95 -3.13
C VAL A 458 11.68 15.86 -2.13
N GLY A 459 10.35 15.70 -2.03
CA GLY A 459 9.53 16.49 -1.11
C GLY A 459 9.48 17.99 -1.42
N GLY A 460 9.87 18.40 -2.65
CA GLY A 460 9.92 19.80 -3.07
C GLY A 460 11.20 20.54 -2.70
N ASP A 461 12.25 19.82 -2.27
CA ASP A 461 13.56 20.40 -1.91
C ASP A 461 14.74 19.87 -2.78
N PRO A 462 14.71 20.10 -4.11
CA PRO A 462 15.74 19.64 -5.06
C PRO A 462 17.12 20.27 -4.87
N VAL A 463 17.22 21.35 -4.08
CA VAL A 463 18.49 22.04 -3.81
C VAL A 463 19.30 21.31 -2.74
N ASN A 464 18.64 20.54 -1.87
CA ASN A 464 19.28 19.86 -0.75
C ASN A 464 19.22 18.33 -0.86
N LEU A 465 18.36 17.77 -1.71
CA LEU A 465 18.08 16.34 -1.78
C LEU A 465 18.17 15.80 -3.22
N ILE A 466 18.45 14.51 -3.35
CA ILE A 466 18.56 13.78 -4.62
C ILE A 466 17.72 12.50 -4.58
N ASP A 467 17.24 12.03 -5.73
CA ASP A 467 16.52 10.76 -5.88
C ASP A 467 17.17 9.98 -7.03
N LEU A 468 18.11 9.08 -6.73
CA LEU A 468 19.05 8.49 -7.70
C LEU A 468 18.45 7.42 -8.61
N GLU A 469 17.40 6.74 -8.14
CA GLU A 469 16.81 5.59 -8.86
C GLU A 469 15.29 5.70 -8.98
N GLY A 470 14.64 6.68 -8.34
CA GLY A 470 13.21 6.90 -8.47
C GLY A 470 12.32 6.00 -7.62
N LEU A 471 12.88 5.12 -6.77
CA LEU A 471 12.23 4.20 -5.79
C LEU A 471 13.27 3.75 -4.68
N ALA A 472 12.93 3.12 -3.51
CA ALA A 472 13.80 3.06 -2.26
C ALA A 472 13.89 1.77 -1.34
N GLY A 473 14.21 1.77 0.02
CA GLY A 473 14.43 0.58 0.95
C GLY A 473 13.46 0.06 2.07
N CYS A 474 13.79 -0.96 2.93
CA CYS A 474 12.89 -1.54 4.00
C CYS A 474 13.24 -1.30 5.51
N LYS A 475 12.39 -0.61 6.29
CA LYS A 475 12.46 -0.30 7.74
C LYS A 475 11.42 -1.11 8.50
N VAL A 476 11.80 -1.70 9.64
CA VAL A 476 10.90 -2.45 10.52
C VAL A 476 10.70 -1.69 11.83
N LEU A 477 9.44 -1.47 12.23
CA LEU A 477 9.07 -0.84 13.50
C LEU A 477 8.24 -1.81 14.33
N PHE A 478 8.44 -1.76 15.65
CA PHE A 478 7.64 -2.49 16.64
C PHE A 478 7.01 -1.47 17.58
N PRO A 479 5.92 -0.79 17.19
CA PRO A 479 5.38 0.37 17.88
C PRO A 479 4.96 0.06 19.33
N ASN A 480 4.50 -1.16 19.58
CA ASN A 480 3.98 -1.61 20.87
C ASN A 480 5.04 -2.28 21.77
N MET A 481 6.30 -2.36 21.34
CA MET A 481 7.34 -3.05 22.10
C MET A 481 7.73 -2.24 23.36
N PRO A 482 7.64 -2.81 24.59
CA PRO A 482 8.02 -2.07 25.80
C PRO A 482 9.52 -1.78 25.83
N ILE A 483 9.89 -0.49 25.80
CA ILE A 483 11.29 -0.04 25.86
C ILE A 483 11.72 0.03 27.31
N ASP A 484 12.81 -0.65 27.68
CA ASP A 484 13.47 -0.44 28.97
C ASP A 484 14.08 0.97 29.00
N THR A 485 13.70 1.76 29.99
CA THR A 485 14.17 3.15 30.17
C THR A 485 15.54 3.23 30.85
N GLY A 486 16.11 2.11 31.31
CA GLY A 486 17.30 2.08 32.15
C GLY A 486 17.08 2.62 33.57
N MET A 487 15.82 2.95 33.93
CA MET A 487 15.41 3.39 35.27
C MET A 487 14.61 2.30 36.01
N GLY A 488 14.65 1.06 35.52
CA GLY A 488 14.02 -0.10 36.16
C GLY A 488 12.55 -0.35 35.78
N PHE A 489 12.03 0.33 34.75
CA PHE A 489 10.68 0.09 34.20
C PHE A 489 10.65 0.22 32.68
N THR A 490 9.68 -0.44 32.04
CA THR A 490 9.46 -0.45 30.59
C THR A 490 8.23 0.38 30.19
N SER A 491 8.24 1.02 29.01
CA SER A 491 7.10 1.80 28.50
C SER A 491 6.86 1.56 27.00
N THR A 492 5.59 1.44 26.60
CA THR A 492 5.13 1.34 25.21
C THR A 492 4.80 2.70 24.60
N SER A 493 4.50 3.72 25.43
CA SER A 493 4.13 5.09 25.01
C SER A 493 5.27 5.91 24.41
N LEU A 494 6.47 5.34 24.31
CA LEU A 494 7.69 6.00 23.80
C LEU A 494 8.04 5.57 22.37
N GLY A 495 7.09 4.96 21.67
CA GLY A 495 7.17 4.69 20.24
C GLY A 495 7.90 3.41 19.86
N GLY A 496 8.20 2.53 20.82
CA GLY A 496 8.65 1.16 20.57
C GLY A 496 10.07 0.99 20.00
N HIS A 497 10.30 -0.13 19.31
CA HIS A 497 11.61 -0.52 18.78
C HIS A 497 11.68 -0.39 17.26
N GLY A 498 12.90 -0.38 16.71
CA GLY A 498 13.13 -0.31 15.27
C GLY A 498 14.35 -1.11 14.86
N GLY A 499 14.22 -1.81 13.73
CA GLY A 499 15.26 -2.59 13.10
C GLY A 499 15.29 -2.36 11.59
N ILE A 500 16.36 -2.81 10.94
CA ILE A 500 16.55 -2.70 9.50
C ILE A 500 16.68 -4.09 8.88
N LEU A 501 15.96 -4.31 7.78
CA LEU A 501 15.88 -5.57 7.07
C LEU A 501 16.40 -5.39 5.64
N THR A 502 17.29 -6.27 5.18
CA THR A 502 17.68 -6.38 3.78
C THR A 502 17.50 -7.81 3.28
N TYR A 503 17.37 -8.02 1.98
CA TYR A 503 17.38 -9.35 1.38
C TYR A 503 18.06 -9.32 0.01
N ASP A 504 18.75 -10.40 -0.36
CA ASP A 504 19.42 -10.52 -1.65
C ASP A 504 18.49 -11.07 -2.76
N THR A 505 19.01 -11.18 -3.99
CA THR A 505 18.26 -11.69 -5.16
C THR A 505 17.84 -13.16 -5.06
N ASN A 506 18.32 -13.90 -4.05
CA ASN A 506 17.86 -15.26 -3.75
C ASN A 506 16.85 -15.28 -2.59
N GLY A 507 16.45 -14.11 -2.09
CA GLY A 507 15.58 -13.96 -0.93
C GLY A 507 16.28 -14.19 0.40
N THR A 508 17.62 -14.19 0.44
CA THR A 508 18.36 -14.38 1.69
C THR A 508 18.26 -13.15 2.57
N THR A 509 17.60 -13.27 3.71
CA THR A 509 17.27 -12.13 4.57
C THR A 509 18.37 -11.83 5.60
N LYS A 510 18.64 -10.54 5.85
CA LYS A 510 19.50 -10.04 6.93
C LYS A 510 18.75 -9.02 7.75
N TYR A 511 18.65 -9.26 9.06
CA TYR A 511 17.97 -8.37 9.99
C TYR A 511 18.94 -7.86 11.07
N TYR A 512 18.97 -6.53 11.26
CA TYR A 512 19.85 -5.85 12.20
C TYR A 512 19.07 -4.96 13.15
N GLU A 513 19.55 -4.91 14.40
CA GLU A 513 19.00 -4.08 15.46
C GLU A 513 20.12 -3.30 16.14
N TYR A 514 19.81 -2.10 16.63
CA TYR A 514 20.74 -1.29 17.42
C TYR A 514 20.16 -1.03 18.80
N GLY A 515 20.93 -1.33 19.84
CA GLY A 515 20.41 -1.28 21.20
C GLY A 515 21.45 -1.59 22.26
N ARG A 516 20.99 -1.74 23.50
CA ARG A 516 21.84 -2.06 24.66
C ARG A 516 22.16 -3.55 24.75
N TYR A 517 22.91 -4.06 23.78
CA TYR A 517 23.29 -5.47 23.71
C TYR A 517 24.73 -5.69 24.22
N PRO A 518 25.04 -6.84 24.83
CA PRO A 518 26.40 -7.15 25.26
C PRO A 518 27.34 -7.25 24.05
N ALA A 519 28.62 -6.93 24.25
CA ALA A 519 29.65 -7.00 23.20
C ALA A 519 29.72 -8.38 22.52
N SER A 520 29.40 -9.46 23.25
CA SER A 520 29.35 -10.83 22.71
C SER A 520 28.28 -11.05 21.63
N GLN A 521 27.29 -10.17 21.53
CA GLN A 521 26.24 -10.20 20.51
C GLN A 521 26.45 -9.14 19.41
N ALA A 522 27.48 -8.31 19.53
CA ALA A 522 27.70 -7.19 18.62
C ALA A 522 28.31 -7.67 17.30
N VAL A 523 27.89 -7.05 16.20
CA VAL A 523 28.69 -7.00 14.97
C VAL A 523 29.65 -5.81 15.08
N GLY A 524 30.89 -5.96 14.57
CA GLY A 524 31.91 -4.91 14.63
C GLY A 524 32.65 -4.83 15.96
N SER A 525 32.84 -3.61 16.50
CA SER A 525 33.84 -3.33 17.55
C SER A 525 33.43 -3.76 18.97
N GLY A 526 32.15 -4.09 19.21
CA GLY A 526 31.66 -4.62 20.49
C GLY A 526 31.97 -3.75 21.71
N LEU A 527 31.20 -2.68 21.91
CA LEU A 527 31.34 -1.75 23.04
C LEU A 527 30.62 -2.26 24.29
N PRO A 528 30.84 -1.66 25.49
CA PRO A 528 29.99 -1.90 26.66
C PRO A 528 28.50 -1.72 26.33
N SER A 529 27.63 -2.52 26.95
CA SER A 529 26.21 -2.61 26.57
C SER A 529 25.43 -1.31 26.73
N ASP A 530 25.86 -0.40 27.60
CA ASP A 530 25.25 0.91 27.80
C ASP A 530 25.60 1.91 26.70
N GLU A 531 26.62 1.65 25.88
CA GLU A 531 27.06 2.54 24.79
C GLU A 531 26.36 2.28 23.46
N GLY A 532 25.68 1.14 23.31
CA GLY A 532 24.95 0.77 22.10
C GLY A 532 25.76 -0.11 21.16
N ASN A 533 25.19 -1.25 20.81
CA ASN A 533 25.75 -2.19 19.86
C ASN A 533 24.74 -2.53 18.77
N VAL A 534 25.24 -2.72 17.55
CA VAL A 534 24.47 -3.32 16.47
C VAL A 534 24.58 -4.84 16.63
N ARG A 535 23.48 -5.57 16.53
CA ARG A 535 23.47 -7.05 16.46
C ARG A 535 22.78 -7.50 15.19
N ARG A 536 23.12 -8.70 14.71
CA ARG A 536 22.43 -9.37 13.61
C ARG A 536 21.65 -10.57 14.14
N LEU A 537 20.39 -10.69 13.73
CA LEU A 537 19.52 -11.78 14.12
C LEU A 537 19.13 -12.63 12.91
N SER A 538 19.03 -13.95 13.11
CA SER A 538 18.50 -14.86 12.09
C SER A 538 16.99 -14.71 12.02
N VAL A 539 16.47 -14.56 10.80
CA VAL A 539 15.05 -14.49 10.44
C VAL A 539 14.79 -15.34 9.20
N PRO A 540 13.55 -15.74 8.90
CA PRO A 540 13.21 -16.48 7.68
C PRO A 540 13.67 -15.76 6.40
N ASN A 541 14.11 -16.56 5.41
CA ASN A 541 14.35 -16.09 4.06
C ASN A 541 13.01 -15.85 3.33
N LEU A 542 13.00 -14.88 2.43
CA LEU A 542 11.82 -14.55 1.62
C LEU A 542 11.78 -15.44 0.38
N GLN A 543 10.57 -15.76 -0.09
CA GLN A 543 10.37 -16.39 -1.39
C GLN A 543 10.03 -15.30 -2.39
N LEU A 544 10.80 -15.20 -3.47
CA LEU A 544 10.64 -14.15 -4.47
C LEU A 544 9.76 -14.63 -5.64
N ASP A 545 8.97 -13.72 -6.19
CA ASP A 545 8.17 -13.94 -7.39
C ASP A 545 9.02 -13.80 -8.67
N LYS A 546 8.38 -13.96 -9.83
CA LYS A 546 9.04 -13.86 -11.15
C LYS A 546 9.64 -12.47 -11.46
N ASN A 547 9.28 -11.45 -10.69
CA ASN A 547 9.78 -10.08 -10.81
C ASN A 547 10.85 -9.76 -9.75
N GLY A 548 11.26 -10.74 -8.94
CA GLY A 548 12.24 -10.57 -7.86
C GLY A 548 11.68 -9.93 -6.59
N GLN A 549 10.35 -9.80 -6.46
CA GLN A 549 9.69 -9.22 -5.28
C GLN A 549 9.27 -10.31 -4.28
N PRO A 550 9.30 -10.06 -2.96
CA PRO A 550 8.81 -11.01 -1.98
C PRO A 550 7.33 -11.37 -2.21
N THR A 551 7.03 -12.66 -2.22
CA THR A 551 5.65 -13.16 -2.28
C THR A 551 4.87 -12.73 -1.02
N PRO A 552 3.57 -12.42 -1.15
CA PRO A 552 2.73 -12.05 -0.01
C PRO A 552 2.80 -13.05 1.15
N GLU A 553 2.84 -14.34 0.83
CA GLU A 553 2.89 -15.43 1.80
C GLU A 553 4.22 -15.44 2.57
N SER A 554 5.34 -15.24 1.88
CA SER A 554 6.66 -15.21 2.54
C SER A 554 6.86 -13.96 3.41
N LEU A 555 6.29 -12.83 2.99
CA LEU A 555 6.32 -11.60 3.76
C LEU A 555 5.44 -11.69 5.02
N ALA A 556 4.26 -12.29 4.91
CA ALA A 556 3.38 -12.56 6.06
C ALA A 556 4.05 -13.50 7.07
N ALA A 557 4.68 -14.58 6.61
CA ALA A 557 5.41 -15.51 7.47
C ALA A 557 6.62 -14.86 8.18
N LEU A 558 7.33 -13.96 7.50
CA LEU A 558 8.42 -13.18 8.11
C LEU A 558 7.87 -12.25 9.20
N LYS A 559 6.75 -11.57 8.93
CA LYS A 559 6.07 -10.68 9.88
C LYS A 559 5.66 -11.43 11.16
N GLU A 560 4.95 -12.55 11.01
CA GLU A 560 4.53 -13.40 12.12
C GLU A 560 5.74 -13.90 12.94
N PHE A 561 6.83 -14.27 12.28
CA PHE A 561 8.07 -14.67 12.96
C PHE A 561 8.67 -13.54 13.81
N LEU A 562 8.69 -12.32 13.28
CA LEU A 562 9.22 -11.15 13.98
C LEU A 562 8.38 -10.81 15.21
N GLU A 563 7.06 -10.85 15.11
CA GLU A 563 6.11 -10.59 16.20
C GLU A 563 6.25 -11.62 17.32
N LYS A 564 6.27 -12.91 16.96
CA LYS A 564 6.49 -14.00 17.92
C LYS A 564 7.84 -13.90 18.62
N LYS A 565 8.88 -13.45 17.91
CA LYS A 565 10.24 -13.30 18.45
C LYS A 565 10.39 -12.06 19.34
N ALA A 566 9.69 -10.98 19.03
CA ALA A 566 9.60 -9.81 19.90
C ALA A 566 8.83 -10.15 21.20
N GLY A 567 7.80 -10.99 21.09
CA GLY A 567 6.95 -11.42 22.21
C GLY A 567 6.05 -10.29 22.74
N LYS A 568 5.38 -10.53 23.87
CA LYS A 568 4.54 -9.53 24.57
C LYS A 568 3.45 -8.90 23.68
N ASP A 569 2.79 -9.72 22.85
CA ASP A 569 1.73 -9.31 21.93
C ASP A 569 2.10 -8.05 21.10
N THR A 570 3.37 -7.99 20.70
CA THR A 570 3.93 -6.83 19.99
C THR A 570 3.75 -7.02 18.48
N ASP A 571 2.96 -6.13 17.88
CA ASP A 571 2.83 -6.03 16.42
C ASP A 571 4.10 -5.49 15.76
N SER A 572 4.27 -5.84 14.48
CA SER A 572 5.34 -5.32 13.64
C SER A 572 4.80 -4.59 12.42
N GLU A 573 5.43 -3.46 12.12
CA GLU A 573 5.18 -2.66 10.92
C GLU A 573 6.41 -2.73 10.02
N LEU A 574 6.25 -3.25 8.81
CA LEU A 574 7.30 -3.24 7.79
C LEU A 574 7.02 -2.11 6.81
N THR A 575 7.82 -1.04 6.89
CA THR A 575 7.90 -0.03 5.84
C THR A 575 8.91 -0.49 4.82
N CYS A 576 8.47 -1.28 3.84
CA CYS A 576 9.36 -1.79 2.80
C CYS A 576 9.47 -0.87 1.59
N ASP A 577 10.60 -0.95 0.91
CA ASP A 577 10.83 -0.32 -0.37
C ASP A 577 11.91 -1.15 -1.09
N ALA A 578 11.66 -1.33 -2.38
CA ALA A 578 12.14 -2.46 -3.18
C ALA A 578 13.45 -2.20 -3.95
N ASN A 579 14.01 -1.02 -3.79
CA ASN A 579 15.14 -0.41 -4.51
C ASN A 579 16.15 0.18 -3.51
N ALA A 580 16.16 -0.32 -2.27
CA ALA A 580 17.21 0.01 -1.34
C ALA A 580 18.51 -0.47 -1.94
N ASP A 581 19.51 0.40 -1.98
CA ASP A 581 20.87 -0.07 -2.15
C ASP A 581 21.28 -0.84 -0.89
N GLU A 582 21.10 -2.17 -0.92
CA GLU A 582 21.47 -3.06 0.18
C GLU A 582 22.92 -2.81 0.60
N LYS A 583 23.82 -2.52 -0.34
CA LYS A 583 25.22 -2.27 -0.05
C LYS A 583 25.39 -0.98 0.75
N LYS A 584 24.70 0.11 0.42
CA LYS A 584 24.75 1.35 1.22
C LYS A 584 24.16 1.16 2.63
N ILE A 585 23.07 0.41 2.75
CA ILE A 585 22.51 0.05 4.06
C ILE A 585 23.54 -0.73 4.88
N LEU A 586 24.15 -1.75 4.28
CA LEU A 586 25.18 -2.56 4.92
C LEU A 586 26.44 -1.74 5.25
N ASP A 587 26.87 -0.83 4.38
CA ASP A 587 28.01 0.07 4.61
C ASP A 587 27.73 1.04 5.76
N TYR A 588 26.51 1.57 5.86
CA TYR A 588 26.10 2.39 7.00
C TYR A 588 26.10 1.57 8.30
N ILE A 589 25.50 0.38 8.28
CA ILE A 589 25.49 -0.54 9.42
C ILE A 589 26.93 -0.87 9.84
N ASP A 590 27.80 -1.17 8.89
CA ASP A 590 29.20 -1.52 9.11
C ASP A 590 29.96 -0.34 9.72
N LYS A 591 29.79 0.88 9.16
CA LYS A 591 30.35 2.12 9.68
C LYS A 591 29.96 2.36 11.14
N ILE A 592 28.67 2.26 11.48
CA ILE A 592 28.21 2.45 12.86
C ILE A 592 28.73 1.32 13.77
N SER A 593 28.70 0.08 13.30
CA SER A 593 29.10 -1.07 14.12
C SER A 593 30.60 -1.08 14.46
N LYS A 594 31.44 -0.59 13.54
CA LYS A 594 32.90 -0.56 13.67
C LYS A 594 33.45 0.72 14.31
N ASP A 595 32.69 1.82 14.32
CA ASP A 595 33.15 3.07 14.95
C ASP A 595 33.23 2.92 16.49
N PRO A 596 34.43 2.91 17.10
CA PRO A 596 34.58 2.79 18.55
C PRO A 596 34.37 4.13 19.28
N LYS A 597 34.22 5.23 18.54
CA LYS A 597 34.02 6.59 19.07
C LYS A 597 32.61 7.13 18.82
N ARG A 598 31.69 6.26 18.40
CA ARG A 598 30.30 6.63 18.13
C ARG A 598 29.60 7.18 19.37
N PRO A 599 28.58 8.06 19.21
CA PRO A 599 27.81 8.56 20.34
C PRO A 599 27.19 7.42 21.16
N LYS A 600 27.07 7.61 22.49
CA LYS A 600 26.43 6.62 23.38
C LYS A 600 24.94 6.47 23.10
N TYR A 601 24.45 5.24 23.12
CA TYR A 601 23.02 4.93 22.96
C TYR A 601 22.18 5.70 23.96
N LYS A 602 21.11 6.33 23.46
CA LYS A 602 20.10 6.97 24.28
C LYS A 602 18.79 6.23 24.05
N TRP A 603 18.05 5.88 25.10
CA TRP A 603 16.79 5.14 24.95
C TRP A 603 15.60 6.05 24.66
N ASN A 604 15.73 7.35 24.98
CA ASN A 604 14.64 8.32 24.91
C ASN A 604 14.38 8.76 23.44
N PRO A 605 13.13 8.68 22.94
CA PRO A 605 12.77 9.05 21.56
C PRO A 605 13.03 10.52 21.19
N TRP A 606 13.23 11.41 22.17
CA TRP A 606 13.52 12.83 21.94
C TRP A 606 15.01 13.12 21.67
N ASN A 607 15.88 12.10 21.65
CA ASN A 607 17.29 12.25 21.35
C ASN A 607 17.65 11.57 20.03
N SER A 608 18.59 12.14 19.28
CA SER A 608 19.29 11.40 18.24
C SER A 608 20.18 10.31 18.88
N ASN A 609 20.27 9.14 18.24
CA ASN A 609 21.01 7.93 18.62
C ASN A 609 20.26 6.88 19.49
N HIS A 610 19.13 6.39 18.97
CA HIS A 610 18.37 5.24 19.50
C HIS A 610 18.02 4.23 18.40
N CYS A 611 17.43 3.08 18.73
CA CYS A 611 17.10 1.99 17.79
C CYS A 611 16.32 2.45 16.55
N ARG A 612 15.24 3.23 16.73
CA ARG A 612 14.43 3.76 15.62
C ARG A 612 15.15 4.79 14.75
N ASP A 613 15.98 5.64 15.34
CA ASP A 613 16.80 6.63 14.61
C ASP A 613 17.89 5.92 13.81
N PHE A 614 18.51 4.89 14.38
CA PHE A 614 19.43 4.00 13.65
C PHE A 614 18.73 3.31 12.48
N ALA A 615 17.57 2.67 12.72
CA ALA A 615 16.82 2.00 11.66
C ALA A 615 16.41 2.98 10.55
N THR A 616 15.98 4.19 10.92
CA THR A 616 15.61 5.25 9.97
C THR A 616 16.80 5.78 9.18
N ARG A 617 17.96 5.97 9.80
CA ARG A 617 19.19 6.42 9.11
C ARG A 617 19.79 5.34 8.24
N ALA A 618 19.79 4.08 8.70
CA ALA A 618 20.22 2.94 7.91
C ALA A 618 19.32 2.77 6.69
N TYR A 619 18.01 2.83 6.90
CA TYR A 619 17.01 2.86 5.83
C TYR A 619 17.29 3.98 4.83
N ASN A 620 17.35 5.23 5.30
CA ASN A 620 17.61 6.40 4.47
C ASN A 620 18.98 6.40 3.79
N SER A 621 19.97 5.67 4.31
CA SER A 621 21.28 5.55 3.66
C SER A 621 21.25 4.70 2.40
N GLY A 622 20.29 3.76 2.33
CA GLY A 622 20.01 2.97 1.14
C GLY A 622 18.87 3.51 0.29
N ARG A 623 18.20 4.59 0.72
CA ARG A 623 17.22 5.31 -0.11
C ARG A 623 17.90 6.26 -1.08
#